data_AF-A0A2G6FK97-F1
#
_entry.id   AF-A0A2G6FK97-F1
#
_cell.length_a   1.000
_cell.length_b   1.000
_cell.length_c   1.000
_cell.angle_alpha   90.00
_cell.angle_beta   90.00
_cell.angle_gamma   90.00
#
_symmetry.space_group_name_H-M   'P 1'
#
loop_
_entity.id
_entity.type
_entity.pdbx_description
1 polymer ?
#
loop_
_entity_poly.entity_id
_entity_poly.type
_entity_poly.pdbx_seq_one_letter_code
_entity_poly.pdbx_strand_id
1 'polypeptide(L)'
;MEKCPHCRARLKRQRTCPRCKTDSKLALDIETEAQTMAGQAVTSLASGDAATAAKYAEISNKLHNTLFSRMLLEFSVNWGQSQLLSYKD
;
A
#
# COMPACT_ATOMS: atom_id res chain seq x y z
N MET A 1 -5.57 2.64 -11.33
CA MET A 1 -5.90 3.71 -12.31
C MET A 1 -6.80 3.20 -13.46
N GLU A 2 -7.94 3.85 -13.77
CA GLU A 2 -8.85 3.46 -14.89
C GLU A 2 -8.73 4.34 -16.15
N LYS A 3 -8.03 5.47 -16.07
CA LYS A 3 -7.83 6.43 -17.17
C LYS A 3 -6.36 6.79 -17.29
N CYS A 4 -5.88 7.01 -18.51
CA CYS A 4 -4.53 7.45 -18.78
C CYS A 4 -4.28 8.82 -18.13
N PRO A 5 -3.17 9.02 -17.39
CA PRO A 5 -2.92 10.28 -16.70
C PRO A 5 -2.55 11.40 -17.69
N HIS A 6 -2.05 11.04 -18.87
CA HIS A 6 -1.64 11.98 -19.91
C HIS A 6 -2.83 12.44 -20.77
N CYS A 7 -3.53 11.51 -21.44
CA CYS A 7 -4.61 11.85 -22.39
C CYS A 7 -6.03 11.57 -21.90
N ARG A 8 -6.20 11.07 -20.67
CA ARG A 8 -7.47 10.72 -20.03
C ARG A 8 -8.31 9.64 -20.73
N ALA A 9 -7.79 8.97 -21.76
CA ALA A 9 -8.44 7.81 -22.38
C ALA A 9 -8.58 6.64 -21.39
N ARG A 10 -9.64 5.84 -21.51
CA ARG A 10 -9.87 4.66 -20.64
C ARG A 10 -8.77 3.62 -20.84
N LEU A 11 -8.17 3.15 -19.75
CA LEU A 11 -7.15 2.09 -19.77
C LEU A 11 -7.82 0.75 -19.46
N LYS A 12 -7.86 -0.17 -20.43
CA LYS A 12 -8.38 -1.53 -20.25
C LYS A 12 -7.32 -2.46 -19.64
N ARG A 13 -6.82 -2.13 -18.44
CA ARG A 13 -5.69 -2.81 -17.75
C ARG A 13 -4.38 -2.88 -18.56
N GLN A 14 -4.29 -2.14 -19.67
CA GLN A 14 -3.08 -2.06 -20.49
C GLN A 14 -2.06 -1.16 -19.81
N ARG A 15 -0.80 -1.60 -19.80
CA ARG A 15 0.34 -0.87 -19.24
C ARG A 15 0.76 0.32 -20.09
N THR A 16 0.45 0.28 -21.38
CA THR A 16 0.66 1.38 -22.33
C THR A 16 -0.69 1.89 -22.82
N CYS A 17 -0.86 3.21 -22.88
CA CYS A 17 -2.10 3.79 -23.37
C CYS A 17 -2.28 3.51 -24.87
N PRO A 18 -3.42 2.95 -25.32
CA PRO A 18 -3.62 2.66 -26.74
C PRO A 18 -3.72 3.92 -27.61
N ARG A 19 -4.14 5.06 -27.01
CA ARG A 19 -4.35 6.35 -27.69
C ARG A 19 -3.07 7.17 -27.82
N CYS A 20 -2.46 7.55 -26.69
CA CYS A 20 -1.30 8.45 -26.69
C CYS A 20 0.04 7.74 -26.51
N LYS A 21 0.03 6.40 -26.43
CA LYS A 21 1.24 5.57 -26.27
C LYS A 21 2.07 5.83 -25.00
N THR A 22 1.58 6.65 -24.07
CA THR A 22 2.21 6.83 -22.76
C THR A 22 2.37 5.47 -22.09
N ASP A 23 3.61 5.14 -21.73
CA ASP A 23 3.91 3.99 -20.91
C ASP A 23 3.65 4.33 -19.44
N SER A 24 2.78 3.55 -18.81
CA SER A 24 2.45 3.65 -17.39
C SER A 24 2.83 2.37 -16.65
N LYS A 25 3.61 1.48 -17.28
CA LYS A 25 4.05 0.19 -16.72
C LYS A 25 4.64 0.36 -15.32
N LEU A 26 5.66 1.20 -15.20
CA LEU A 26 6.39 1.39 -13.94
C LEU A 26 5.46 1.94 -12.84
N ALA A 27 4.61 2.91 -13.16
CA ALA A 27 3.67 3.47 -12.20
C ALA A 27 2.66 2.41 -11.71
N LEU A 28 2.14 1.59 -12.61
CA LEU A 28 1.21 0.50 -12.27
C LEU A 28 1.88 -0.61 -11.47
N ASP A 29 3.15 -0.92 -11.75
CA ASP A 29 3.92 -1.89 -10.98
C ASP A 29 4.14 -1.41 -9.54
N ILE A 30 4.51 -0.14 -9.36
CA ILE A 30 4.64 0.49 -8.03
C ILE A 30 3.32 0.47 -7.26
N GLU A 31 2.19 0.81 -7.92
CA GLU A 31 0.86 0.73 -7.29
C GLU A 31 0.53 -0.70 -6.84
N THR A 32 0.85 -1.70 -7.66
CA THR A 32 0.58 -3.12 -7.38
C THR A 32 1.44 -3.63 -6.22
N GLU A 33 2.72 -3.25 -6.20
CA GLU A 33 3.64 -3.59 -5.11
C GLU A 33 3.20 -2.94 -3.80
N ALA A 34 2.81 -1.67 -3.83
CA ALA A 34 2.29 -0.97 -2.65
C ALA A 34 1.05 -1.68 -2.06
N GLN A 35 0.13 -2.14 -2.90
CA GLN A 35 -1.04 -2.91 -2.47
C GLN A 35 -0.66 -4.26 -1.87
N THR A 36 0.32 -4.94 -2.46
CA THR A 36 0.84 -6.20 -1.95
C THR A 36 1.43 -6.03 -0.55
N MET A 37 2.26 -5.01 -0.35
CA MET A 37 2.83 -4.68 0.96
C MET A 37 1.75 -4.32 1.98
N ALA A 38 0.72 -3.57 1.59
CA ALA A 38 -0.39 -3.26 2.48
C ALA A 38 -1.15 -4.53 2.91
N GLY A 39 -1.36 -5.48 1.99
CA GLY A 39 -1.97 -6.77 2.31
C GLY A 39 -1.13 -7.59 3.30
N GLN A 40 0.20 -7.57 3.15
CA GLN A 40 1.12 -8.20 4.10
C GLN A 40 1.06 -7.54 5.48
N ALA A 41 1.03 -6.21 5.54
CA ALA A 41 0.88 -5.49 6.81
C ALA A 41 -0.41 -5.86 7.56
N VAL A 42 -1.55 -5.92 6.85
CA VAL A 42 -2.84 -6.34 7.42
C VAL A 42 -2.77 -7.78 7.92
N THR A 43 -2.12 -8.68 7.17
CA THR A 43 -1.95 -10.08 7.56
C THR A 43 -1.11 -10.20 8.85
N SER A 44 -0.01 -9.45 8.95
CA SER A 44 0.84 -9.42 10.15
C SER A 44 0.12 -8.82 11.37
N LEU A 45 -0.70 -7.78 11.18
CA LEU A 45 -1.57 -7.26 12.24
C LEU A 45 -2.54 -8.33 12.74
N ALA A 46 -3.18 -9.06 11.83
CA ALA A 46 -4.12 -10.12 12.18
C ALA A 46 -3.46 -11.26 12.95
N SER A 47 -2.16 -11.52 12.72
CA SER A 47 -1.37 -12.49 13.49
C SER A 47 -0.75 -11.92 14.77
N GLY A 48 -1.00 -10.66 15.10
CA GLY A 48 -0.45 -9.99 16.28
C GLY A 48 1.02 -9.55 16.16
N ASP A 49 1.62 -9.64 14.96
CA ASP A 49 2.99 -9.19 14.71
C ASP A 49 2.99 -7.73 14.25
N ALA A 50 2.83 -6.83 15.21
CA ALA A 50 2.79 -5.39 14.96
C ALA A 50 4.11 -4.84 14.38
N ALA A 51 5.26 -5.43 14.75
CA ALA A 51 6.55 -4.97 14.28
C ALA A 51 6.75 -5.26 12.78
N THR A 52 6.40 -6.46 12.34
CA THR A 52 6.43 -6.82 10.91
C THR A 52 5.35 -6.07 10.14
N ALA A 53 4.17 -5.87 10.73
CA ALA A 53 3.13 -5.05 10.13
C ALA A 53 3.59 -3.62 9.84
N ALA A 54 4.25 -2.97 10.81
CA ALA A 54 4.76 -1.61 10.65
C ALA A 54 5.78 -1.50 9.51
N LYS A 55 6.66 -2.50 9.36
CA LYS A 55 7.63 -2.55 8.24
C LYS A 55 6.92 -2.61 6.89
N TYR A 56 5.96 -3.50 6.73
CA TYR A 56 5.21 -3.62 5.47
C TYR A 56 4.35 -2.38 5.18
N ALA A 57 3.74 -1.79 6.21
CA ALA A 57 2.97 -0.56 6.08
C ALA A 57 3.85 0.63 5.66
N GLU A 58 5.07 0.71 6.19
CA GLU A 58 6.04 1.74 5.81
C GLU A 58 6.44 1.63 4.33
N ILE A 59 6.75 0.41 3.87
CA ILE A 59 7.10 0.15 2.46
C ILE A 59 5.93 0.53 1.55
N SER A 60 4.71 0.09 1.88
CA SER A 60 3.50 0.45 1.13
C SER A 60 3.33 1.97 1.02
N ASN A 61 3.52 2.69 2.13
CA ASN A 61 3.37 4.14 2.18
C ASN A 61 4.45 4.88 1.37
N LYS A 62 5.69 4.37 1.35
CA LYS A 62 6.78 4.92 0.53
C LYS A 62 6.54 4.71 -0.97
N LEU A 63 6.00 3.55 -1.36
CA LEU A 63 5.68 3.24 -2.75
C LEU A 63 4.48 4.06 -3.25
N HIS A 64 3.42 4.16 -2.43
CA HIS A 64 2.21 4.88 -2.81
C HIS A 64 1.52 5.50 -1.59
N ASN A 65 1.80 6.78 -1.35
CA ASN A 65 1.27 7.55 -0.22
C ASN A 65 -0.22 7.87 -0.43
N THR A 66 -1.07 6.96 0.02
CA THR A 66 -2.52 7.10 0.06
C THR A 66 -2.98 7.44 1.48
N LEU A 67 -4.25 7.81 1.67
CA LEU A 67 -4.82 7.91 3.02
C LEU A 67 -4.77 6.55 3.73
N PHE A 68 -5.08 5.46 3.02
CA PHE A 68 -5.07 4.12 3.58
C PHE A 68 -3.68 3.68 4.05
N SER A 69 -2.64 3.87 3.24
CA SER A 69 -1.27 3.48 3.62
C SER A 69 -0.74 4.27 4.81
N ARG A 70 -1.09 5.55 4.93
CA ARG A 70 -0.74 6.39 6.09
C ARG A 70 -1.41 5.89 7.36
N MET A 71 -2.74 5.71 7.32
CA MET A 71 -3.50 5.23 8.47
C MET A 71 -3.05 3.83 8.91
N LEU A 72 -2.74 2.94 7.95
CA LEU A 72 -2.24 1.61 8.23
C LEU A 72 -0.88 1.64 8.95
N LEU A 73 0.02 2.54 8.55
CA LEU A 73 1.31 2.72 9.21
C LEU A 73 1.15 3.26 10.63
N GLU A 74 0.38 4.33 10.81
CA GLU A 74 0.10 4.91 12.13
C GLU A 74 -0.53 3.87 13.06
N PHE A 75 -1.52 3.14 12.56
CA PHE A 75 -2.17 2.08 13.31
C PHE A 75 -1.20 0.96 13.70
N SER A 76 -0.37 0.49 12.77
CA SER A 76 0.60 -0.59 13.03
C SER A 76 1.64 -0.22 14.08
N VAL A 77 2.11 1.04 14.07
CA VAL A 77 3.06 1.56 15.07
C VAL A 77 2.42 1.68 16.45
N ASN A 78 1.16 2.13 16.52
CA ASN A 78 0.46 2.35 17.78
C ASN A 78 -0.12 1.05 18.38
N TRP A 79 -0.46 0.07 17.55
CA TRP A 79 -0.97 -1.24 17.98
C TRP A 79 0.05 -1.97 18.86
N GLY A 80 1.33 -1.92 18.49
CA GLY A 80 2.41 -2.50 19.29
C GLY A 80 2.53 -1.91 20.70
N GLN A 81 2.10 -0.67 20.92
CA GLN A 81 2.13 -0.03 22.24
C GLN A 81 0.96 -0.48 23.14
N SER A 82 -0.19 -0.78 22.55
CA SER A 82 -1.39 -1.22 23.29
C SER A 82 -1.23 -2.66 23.80
N GLN A 83 -0.51 -3.52 23.07
CA GLN A 83 -0.28 -4.91 23.44
C GLN A 83 0.71 -5.06 24.63
N LEU A 84 1.64 -4.11 24.80
CA LEU A 84 2.57 -4.06 25.95
C LEU A 84 1.89 -3.72 27.28
N LEU A 85 0.72 -3.07 27.24
CA LEU A 85 -0.06 -2.73 28.44
C LEU A 85 -0.94 -3.88 28.94
N SER A 86 -1.28 -4.85 28.07
CA SER A 86 -2.13 -6.01 28.41
C SER A 86 -1.36 -7.19 29.02
N TYR A 87 -0.02 -7.16 29.05
CA TYR A 87 0.83 -8.28 29.50
C TYR A 87 1.44 -8.06 30.91
N LYS A 88 0.95 -7.04 31.64
CA LYS A 88 1.48 -6.63 32.96
C LYS A 88 0.60 -7.05 34.15
N ASP A 89 -0.46 -7.81 33.92
CA ASP A 89 -1.32 -8.37 34.97
C ASP A 89 -1.12 -9.88 35.13
#